data_AF-A0A7X8Z6T8-F1
#
_entry.id   AF-A0A7X8Z6T8-F1
#
_cell.length_a   1.000
_cell.length_b   1.000
_cell.length_c   1.000
_cell.angle_alpha   90.00
_cell.angle_beta   90.00
_cell.angle_gamma   90.00
#
_symmetry.space_group_name_H-M   'P 1'
#
loop_
_entity.id
_entity.type
_entity.pdbx_description
1 polymer ?
#
loop_
_entity_poly.entity_id
_entity_poly.type
_entity_poly.pdbx_seq_one_letter_code
_entity_poly.pdbx_strand_id
1 'polypeptide(L)'
;MSIRVIEDKCIGCKLCVAVCPLGAITVVEKKARIDLDKCNLCGACVSECEKFQAIEIIRHAGHAGHAGHAGEKEAAGDKESYQGVWVFAEQKEGTVAGVTLELLGEGRKLADELGTALGAVLLGSGMDRAAQELIAYGADRVYLADSPQLA
;
A
#
# COMPACT_ATOMS: atom_id res chain seq x y z
N MET A 1 11.76 6.58 4.85
CA MET A 1 10.93 7.59 5.55
C MET A 1 11.77 8.21 6.64
N SER A 2 11.55 9.47 6.98
CA SER A 2 12.22 10.12 8.11
C SER A 2 11.20 10.89 8.95
N ILE A 3 11.54 11.21 10.19
CA ILE A 3 10.74 12.03 11.09
C ILE A 3 11.65 13.12 11.66
N ARG A 4 11.14 14.34 11.77
CA ARG A 4 11.89 15.45 12.38
C ARG A 4 11.01 16.34 13.23
N VAL A 5 11.67 17.09 14.11
CA VAL A 5 11.05 18.13 14.93
C VAL A 5 11.38 19.49 14.32
N ILE A 6 10.36 20.30 14.07
CA ILE A 6 10.50 21.70 13.66
C ILE A 6 10.66 22.53 14.92
N GLU A 7 11.91 22.89 15.23
CA GLU A 7 12.24 23.50 16.52
C GLU A 7 11.46 24.79 16.76
N ASP A 8 11.28 25.65 15.76
CA ASP A 8 10.57 26.93 15.90
C ASP A 8 9.11 26.78 16.34
N LYS A 9 8.47 25.69 15.92
CA LYS A 9 7.07 25.38 16.27
C LYS A 9 6.95 24.59 17.57
N CYS A 10 8.02 23.93 18.01
CA CYS A 10 8.00 23.09 19.19
C CYS A 10 8.02 23.94 20.46
N ILE A 11 6.93 23.88 21.24
CA ILE A 11 6.81 24.60 22.52
C ILE A 11 7.20 23.74 23.74
N GLY A 12 7.60 22.48 23.54
CA GLY A 12 8.02 21.59 24.63
C GLY A 12 6.89 21.13 25.55
N CYS A 13 5.65 21.03 25.06
CA CYS A 13 4.47 20.65 25.86
C CYS A 13 4.45 19.20 26.37
N LYS A 14 5.39 18.36 25.92
CA LYS A 14 5.56 16.94 26.31
C LYS A 14 4.44 15.97 25.90
N LEU A 15 3.39 16.40 25.19
CA LEU A 15 2.32 15.51 24.72
C LEU A 15 2.87 14.37 23.84
N CYS A 16 3.81 14.68 22.93
CA CYS A 16 4.49 13.68 22.10
C CYS A 16 5.26 12.61 22.90
N VAL A 17 5.76 12.94 24.09
CA VAL A 17 6.43 11.97 24.98
C VAL A 17 5.41 10.99 25.56
N ALA A 18 4.26 11.51 26.00
CA ALA A 18 3.20 10.71 26.61
C ALA A 18 2.59 9.67 25.65
N VAL A 19 2.51 10.00 24.35
CA VAL A 19 1.91 9.11 23.34
C VAL A 19 2.90 8.20 22.63
N CYS A 20 4.20 8.30 22.90
CA CYS A 20 5.19 7.45 22.24
C CYS A 20 5.26 6.07 22.95
N PRO A 21 4.73 4.99 22.35
CA PRO A 21 4.73 3.68 23.01
C PRO A 21 6.14 3.08 23.15
N LEU A 22 7.10 3.59 22.36
CA LEU A 22 8.48 3.12 22.33
C LEU A 22 9.41 3.93 23.24
N GLY A 23 8.90 4.96 23.91
CA GLY A 23 9.72 5.86 24.72
C GLY A 23 10.83 6.55 23.91
N ALA A 24 10.63 6.72 22.60
CA ALA A 24 11.63 7.25 21.68
C ALA A 24 11.75 8.78 21.70
N ILE A 25 10.93 9.49 22.49
CA ILE A 25 10.86 10.95 22.48
C ILE A 25 11.23 11.50 23.85
N THR A 26 12.15 12.45 23.87
CA THR A 26 12.51 13.23 25.06
C THR A 26 12.36 14.72 24.78
N VAL A 27 12.33 15.56 25.83
CA VAL A 27 12.33 17.02 25.70
C VAL A 27 13.57 17.57 26.39
N VAL A 28 14.47 18.18 25.61
CA VAL A 28 15.71 18.83 26.05
C VAL A 28 15.62 20.30 25.65
N GLU A 29 15.93 21.22 26.57
CA GLU A 29 15.90 22.68 26.30
C GLU A 29 14.55 23.17 25.72
N LYS A 30 13.44 22.62 26.22
CA LYS A 30 12.06 22.88 25.72
C LYS A 30 11.79 22.44 24.28
N LYS A 31 12.67 21.64 23.66
CA LYS A 31 12.47 21.07 22.32
C LYS A 31 12.41 19.56 22.37
N ALA A 32 11.50 18.98 21.58
CA ALA A 32 11.43 17.53 21.43
C ALA A 32 12.67 17.01 20.68
N ARG A 33 13.13 15.82 21.06
CA ARG A 33 14.21 15.06 20.44
C ARG A 33 13.71 13.64 20.25
N ILE A 34 13.87 13.12 19.04
CA ILE A 34 13.41 11.79 18.67
C ILE A 34 14.64 10.91 18.49
N ASP A 35 14.70 9.82 19.25
CA ASP A 35 15.65 8.73 19.11
C ASP A 35 15.23 7.88 17.89
N LEU A 36 15.96 8.05 16.77
CA LEU A 36 15.64 7.38 15.51
C LEU A 36 15.92 5.88 15.53
N ASP A 37 16.76 5.40 16.46
CA ASP A 37 17.04 3.97 16.60
C ASP A 37 15.86 3.23 17.25
N LYS A 38 15.05 3.95 18.04
CA LYS A 38 13.83 3.43 18.67
C LYS A 38 12.55 3.78 17.91
N CYS A 39 12.58 4.77 17.03
CA CYS A 39 11.37 5.26 16.38
C CYS A 39 10.91 4.31 15.26
N ASN A 40 9.70 3.77 15.38
CA ASN A 40 9.08 2.96 14.32
C ASN A 40 8.21 3.76 13.34
N LEU A 41 8.22 5.10 13.42
CA LEU A 41 7.47 5.99 12.54
C LEU A 41 5.94 5.78 12.55
N CYS A 42 5.36 5.32 13.67
CA CYS A 42 3.91 5.10 13.79
C CYS A 42 3.03 6.35 13.66
N GLY A 43 3.60 7.56 13.84
CA GLY A 43 2.88 8.81 13.64
C GLY A 43 2.06 9.33 14.82
N ALA A 44 1.97 8.61 15.94
CA ALA A 44 1.22 9.07 17.12
C ALA A 44 1.64 10.47 17.61
N CYS A 45 2.95 10.74 17.62
CA CYS A 45 3.48 12.05 18.01
C CYS A 45 3.18 13.18 16.99
N VAL A 46 2.94 12.85 15.72
CA VAL A 46 2.52 13.81 14.70
C VAL A 46 1.07 14.21 14.94
N SER A 47 0.19 13.22 15.18
CA SER A 47 -1.23 13.45 15.47
C SER A 47 -1.41 14.32 16.71
N GLU A 48 -0.71 14.03 17.80
CA GLU A 48 -0.78 14.88 19.01
C GLU A 48 -0.18 16.28 18.82
N CYS A 49 0.75 16.42 17.88
CA CYS A 49 1.36 17.70 17.58
C CYS A 49 0.57 18.51 16.55
N GLU A 50 -0.61 18.06 16.11
CA GLU A 50 -1.42 18.71 15.06
C GLU A 50 -1.62 20.21 15.29
N LYS A 51 -1.88 20.61 16.54
CA LYS A 51 -2.06 22.01 16.92
C LYS A 51 -0.84 22.90 16.64
N PHE A 52 0.37 22.36 16.82
CA PHE A 52 1.62 23.12 16.68
C PHE A 52 2.37 22.78 15.40
N GLN A 53 2.06 21.64 14.78
CA GLN A 53 2.74 21.10 13.60
C GLN A 53 4.26 21.08 13.77
N ALA A 54 4.73 20.75 14.97
CA ALA A 54 6.15 20.78 15.31
C ALA A 54 6.85 19.43 15.09
N ILE A 55 6.12 18.39 14.71
CA ILE A 55 6.67 17.08 14.37
C ILE A 55 6.05 16.66 13.05
N GLU A 56 6.88 16.27 12.09
CA GLU A 56 6.42 15.80 10.79
C GLU A 56 7.16 14.53 10.38
N ILE A 57 6.41 13.60 9.79
CA ILE A 57 6.97 12.46 9.08
C ILE A 57 7.15 12.87 7.63
N ILE A 58 8.40 12.94 7.21
CA ILE A 58 8.75 13.11 5.81
C ILE A 58 8.64 11.73 5.16
N ARG A 59 7.52 11.57 4.45
CA ARG A 59 7.38 10.50 3.49
C ARG A 59 8.21 10.91 2.28
N HIS A 60 9.42 10.36 2.17
CA HIS A 60 10.06 10.30 0.86
C HIS A 60 9.09 9.53 -0.03
N ALA A 61 8.58 10.18 -1.08
CA ALA A 61 7.68 9.56 -2.04
C ALA A 61 8.27 8.21 -2.48
N GLY A 62 7.58 7.11 -2.17
CA GLY A 62 8.06 5.77 -2.55
C GLY A 62 7.82 4.60 -1.61
N HIS A 63 7.11 4.74 -0.48
CA HIS A 63 6.70 3.58 0.33
C HIS A 63 5.27 3.66 0.84
N ALA A 64 4.35 3.17 0.01
CA ALA A 64 3.14 2.50 0.47
C ALA A 64 3.08 1.13 -0.24
N GLY A 65 3.10 0.06 0.55
CA GLY A 65 2.63 -1.27 0.13
C GLY A 65 3.64 -2.18 -0.58
N HIS A 66 3.89 -3.34 0.02
CA HIS A 66 4.73 -4.42 -0.50
C HIS A 66 4.11 -5.15 -1.69
N ALA A 67 4.87 -5.32 -2.76
CA ALA A 67 4.87 -6.54 -3.57
C ALA A 67 6.31 -6.80 -4.01
N GLY A 68 7.02 -7.60 -3.22
CA GLY A 68 8.29 -8.16 -3.66
C GLY A 68 8.00 -9.38 -4.52
N HIS A 69 8.50 -9.40 -5.74
CA HIS A 69 9.17 -10.59 -6.25
C HIS A 69 10.45 -10.22 -6.97
N ALA A 70 11.42 -11.09 -6.72
CA ALA A 70 12.79 -10.99 -7.17
C ALA A 70 12.89 -11.19 -8.68
N GLY A 71 13.80 -10.44 -9.28
CA GLY A 71 14.33 -10.72 -10.61
C GLY A 71 13.59 -10.02 -11.73
N GLU A 72 13.94 -8.76 -11.95
CA GLU A 72 14.47 -8.27 -13.24
C GLU A 72 14.92 -6.82 -13.04
N LYS A 73 16.16 -6.54 -13.43
CA LYS A 73 16.70 -5.18 -13.47
C LYS A 73 16.06 -4.48 -14.66
N GLU A 74 15.03 -3.68 -14.44
CA GLU A 74 14.58 -2.70 -15.43
C GLU A 74 14.42 -1.33 -14.79
N ALA A 75 14.72 -0.31 -15.60
CA ALA A 75 14.93 1.07 -15.20
C ALA A 75 13.84 1.57 -14.26
N ALA A 76 14.27 2.28 -13.20
CA ALA A 76 13.38 2.95 -12.27
C ALA A 76 12.56 4.03 -13.01
N GLY A 77 11.47 3.61 -13.65
CA GLY A 77 10.36 4.47 -13.99
C GLY A 77 9.79 5.06 -12.71
N ASP A 78 9.26 6.27 -12.84
CA ASP A 78 8.62 6.99 -11.76
C ASP A 78 7.50 6.13 -11.16
N LYS A 79 7.68 5.67 -9.92
CA LYS A 79 6.73 4.78 -9.23
C LYS A 79 5.36 5.43 -9.06
N GLU A 80 5.30 6.76 -9.15
CA GLU A 80 4.06 7.53 -9.11
C GLU A 80 3.18 7.29 -10.35
N SER A 81 3.72 6.72 -11.43
CA SER A 81 2.97 6.42 -12.67
C SER A 81 2.25 5.07 -12.64
N TYR A 82 2.41 4.25 -11.60
CA TYR A 82 1.74 2.97 -11.52
C TYR A 82 0.26 3.15 -11.19
N GLN A 83 -0.59 2.47 -11.96
CA GLN A 83 -2.04 2.57 -11.86
C GLN A 83 -2.69 1.23 -12.19
N GLY A 84 -3.89 1.01 -11.66
CA GLY A 84 -4.73 -0.15 -11.96
C GLY A 84 -5.44 -0.67 -10.71
N VAL A 85 -6.62 -1.26 -10.91
CA VAL A 85 -7.34 -2.04 -9.89
C VAL A 85 -7.16 -3.50 -10.24
N TRP A 86 -6.70 -4.33 -9.30
CA TRP A 86 -6.42 -5.74 -9.55
C TRP A 86 -7.29 -6.62 -8.66
N VAL A 87 -7.99 -7.57 -9.26
CA VAL A 87 -8.77 -8.60 -8.57
C VAL A 87 -8.04 -9.94 -8.71
N PHE A 88 -7.78 -10.60 -7.59
CA PHE A 88 -7.29 -11.97 -7.61
C PHE A 88 -8.44 -12.92 -7.91
N ALA A 89 -8.33 -13.66 -9.01
CA ALA A 89 -9.34 -14.61 -9.44
C ALA A 89 -9.08 -15.98 -8.80
N GLU A 90 -9.68 -16.21 -7.63
CA GLU A 90 -9.62 -17.50 -6.96
C GLU A 90 -10.25 -18.57 -7.86
N GLN A 91 -9.52 -19.67 -8.04
CA GLN A 91 -9.98 -20.86 -8.74
C GLN A 91 -9.84 -22.08 -7.84
N LYS A 92 -10.76 -23.03 -7.99
CA LYS A 92 -10.65 -24.37 -7.41
C LYS A 92 -10.96 -25.39 -8.49
N GLU A 93 -10.04 -26.33 -8.70
CA GLU A 93 -10.19 -27.41 -9.68
C GLU A 93 -10.55 -26.88 -11.08
N GLY A 94 -9.96 -25.76 -11.47
CA GLY A 94 -10.16 -25.11 -12.76
C GLY A 94 -11.45 -24.29 -12.88
N THR A 95 -12.20 -24.13 -11.80
CA THR A 95 -13.43 -23.33 -11.76
C THR A 95 -13.22 -22.06 -10.93
N VAL A 96 -13.56 -20.91 -11.49
CA VAL A 96 -13.48 -19.62 -10.80
C VAL A 96 -14.56 -19.55 -9.71
N ALA A 97 -14.16 -19.12 -8.51
CA ALA A 97 -15.10 -18.90 -7.41
C ALA A 97 -16.08 -17.77 -7.72
N GLY A 98 -17.37 -17.93 -7.40
CA GLY A 98 -18.40 -16.92 -7.66
C GLY A 98 -18.09 -15.55 -7.04
N VAL A 99 -17.41 -15.53 -5.88
CA VAL A 99 -16.96 -14.29 -5.20
C VAL A 99 -16.03 -13.47 -6.09
N THR A 100 -15.20 -14.11 -6.93
CA THR A 100 -14.37 -13.41 -7.92
C THR A 100 -15.22 -12.56 -8.86
N LEU A 101 -16.38 -13.08 -9.30
CA LEU A 101 -17.27 -12.37 -10.22
C LEU A 101 -17.93 -11.16 -9.54
N GLU A 102 -18.30 -11.30 -8.27
CA GLU A 102 -18.81 -10.18 -7.44
C GLU A 102 -17.73 -9.11 -7.25
N LEU A 103 -16.48 -9.52 -6.98
CA LEU A 103 -15.34 -8.62 -6.85
C LEU A 103 -14.98 -7.92 -8.15
N LEU A 104 -15.13 -8.56 -9.30
CA LEU A 104 -14.98 -7.90 -10.60
C LEU A 104 -16.04 -6.81 -10.79
N GLY A 105 -17.28 -7.05 -10.33
CA GLY A 105 -18.36 -6.07 -10.37
C GLY A 105 -18.05 -4.81 -9.55
N GLU A 106 -17.64 -4.94 -8.29
CA GLU A 106 -17.24 -3.78 -7.47
C GLU A 106 -15.91 -3.18 -7.91
N GLY A 107 -14.96 -4.02 -8.34
CA GLY A 107 -13.67 -3.61 -8.88
C GLY A 107 -13.82 -2.76 -10.14
N ARG A 108 -14.82 -3.04 -10.98
CA ARG A 108 -15.14 -2.25 -12.18
C ARG A 108 -15.57 -0.83 -11.81
N LYS A 109 -16.48 -0.70 -10.84
CA LYS A 109 -16.93 0.62 -10.34
C LYS A 109 -15.74 1.43 -9.82
N LEU A 110 -14.87 0.80 -9.02
CA LEU A 110 -13.68 1.44 -8.48
C LEU A 110 -12.70 1.86 -9.58
N ALA A 111 -12.48 0.99 -10.56
CA ALA A 111 -11.59 1.27 -11.69
C ALA A 111 -12.11 2.45 -12.54
N ASP A 112 -13.42 2.54 -12.75
CA ASP A 112 -14.07 3.65 -13.46
C ASP A 112 -13.96 4.97 -12.68
N GLU A 113 -14.18 4.95 -11.36
CA GLU A 113 -14.03 6.12 -10.50
C GLU A 113 -12.60 6.67 -10.49
N LEU A 114 -11.61 5.76 -10.51
CA LEU A 114 -10.20 6.10 -10.56
C LEU A 114 -9.69 6.40 -11.99
N GLY A 115 -10.51 6.18 -13.02
CA GLY A 115 -10.12 6.34 -14.42
C GLY A 115 -8.98 5.40 -14.85
N THR A 116 -8.94 4.19 -14.31
CA THR A 116 -7.87 3.21 -14.54
C THR A 116 -8.40 1.86 -15.02
N ALA A 117 -7.49 0.95 -15.40
CA ALA A 117 -7.87 -0.38 -15.88
C ALA A 117 -8.14 -1.36 -14.73
N LEU A 118 -9.11 -2.25 -14.93
CA LEU A 118 -9.36 -3.42 -14.08
C LEU A 118 -8.60 -4.63 -14.65
N GLY A 119 -7.64 -5.14 -13.88
CA GLY A 119 -6.97 -6.41 -14.14
C GLY A 119 -7.54 -7.53 -13.28
N ALA A 120 -7.65 -8.73 -13.84
CA ALA A 120 -7.83 -9.96 -13.07
C ALA A 120 -6.54 -10.78 -13.08
N VAL A 121 -6.14 -11.34 -11.95
CA VAL A 121 -4.96 -12.21 -11.83
C VAL A 121 -5.43 -13.65 -11.64
N LEU A 122 -5.15 -14.51 -12.60
CA LEU A 122 -5.56 -15.91 -12.61
C LEU A 122 -4.34 -16.81 -12.61
N LEU A 123 -4.28 -17.73 -11.66
CA LEU A 123 -3.20 -18.71 -11.51
C LEU A 123 -3.82 -20.10 -11.65
N GLY A 124 -3.27 -20.94 -12.52
CA GLY A 124 -3.80 -22.31 -12.71
C GLY A 124 -3.09 -23.07 -13.82
N SER A 125 -3.69 -24.18 -14.25
CA SER A 125 -3.22 -24.98 -15.39
C SER A 125 -4.34 -25.17 -16.41
N GLY A 126 -4.13 -24.78 -17.67
CA GLY A 126 -5.12 -24.90 -18.74
C GLY A 126 -6.33 -23.99 -18.56
N MET A 127 -6.10 -22.74 -18.15
CA MET A 127 -7.13 -21.82 -17.65
C MET A 127 -7.69 -20.84 -18.70
N ASP A 128 -7.47 -21.09 -20.00
CA ASP A 128 -7.89 -20.18 -21.07
C ASP A 128 -9.38 -19.82 -21.02
N ARG A 129 -10.24 -20.82 -20.75
CA ARG A 129 -11.68 -20.60 -20.68
C ARG A 129 -12.08 -19.72 -19.49
N ALA A 130 -11.46 -19.96 -18.34
CA ALA A 130 -11.68 -19.15 -17.15
C ALA A 130 -11.17 -17.72 -17.35
N ALA A 131 -10.04 -17.53 -18.04
CA ALA A 131 -9.55 -16.20 -18.39
C ALA A 131 -10.55 -15.44 -19.29
N GLN A 132 -11.12 -16.09 -20.30
CA GLN A 132 -12.16 -15.49 -21.15
C GLN A 132 -13.43 -15.13 -20.36
N GLU A 133 -13.81 -15.96 -19.38
CA GLU A 133 -14.93 -15.66 -18.48
C GLU A 133 -14.66 -14.38 -17.67
N LEU A 134 -13.47 -14.22 -17.09
CA LEU A 134 -13.12 -13.01 -16.32
C LEU A 134 -13.20 -11.72 -17.16
N ILE A 135 -12.81 -11.78 -18.45
CA ILE A 135 -13.01 -10.66 -19.40
C ILE A 135 -14.50 -10.36 -19.58
N ALA A 136 -15.32 -11.39 -19.80
CA ALA A 136 -16.76 -11.23 -20.00
C ALA A 136 -17.48 -10.61 -18.78
N TYR A 137 -16.94 -10.83 -17.58
CA TYR A 137 -17.44 -10.25 -16.32
C TYR A 137 -16.85 -8.88 -15.97
N GLY A 138 -16.06 -8.27 -16.86
CA GLY A 138 -15.71 -6.85 -16.78
C GLY A 138 -14.23 -6.52 -16.55
N ALA A 139 -13.35 -7.52 -16.49
CA ALA A 139 -11.92 -7.27 -16.51
C ALA A 139 -11.48 -6.71 -17.87
N ASP A 140 -10.68 -5.63 -17.88
CA ASP A 140 -10.05 -5.11 -19.11
C ASP A 140 -8.87 -5.99 -19.54
N ARG A 141 -8.21 -6.61 -18.55
CA ARG A 141 -7.02 -7.44 -18.73
C ARG A 141 -7.08 -8.64 -17.80
N VAL A 142 -6.60 -9.78 -18.28
CA VAL A 142 -6.35 -10.96 -17.43
C VAL A 142 -4.87 -11.29 -17.49
N TYR A 143 -4.24 -11.31 -16.32
CA TYR A 143 -2.88 -11.76 -16.10
C TYR A 143 -2.95 -13.24 -15.74
N LEU A 144 -2.71 -14.10 -16.74
CA LEU A 144 -2.73 -15.55 -16.58
C LEU A 144 -1.32 -16.08 -16.35
N ALA A 145 -1.10 -16.73 -15.20
CA ALA A 145 0.03 -17.62 -15.01
C ALA A 145 -0.45 -19.06 -15.20
N ASP A 146 -0.11 -19.64 -16.34
CA ASP A 146 -0.47 -21.02 -16.69
C ASP A 146 0.73 -21.95 -16.47
N SER A 147 0.58 -22.89 -15.53
CA SER A 147 1.62 -23.85 -15.19
C SER A 147 1.01 -25.09 -14.52
N PRO A 148 1.45 -26.30 -14.87
CA PRO A 148 1.00 -27.54 -14.20
C PRO A 148 1.25 -27.56 -12.69
N GLN A 149 2.17 -26.74 -12.18
CA GLN A 149 2.46 -26.61 -10.75
C GLN A 149 1.42 -25.77 -10.00
N LEU A 150 0.51 -25.11 -10.72
CA LEU A 150 -0.55 -24.25 -10.19
C LEU A 150 -1.95 -24.87 -10.32
N ALA A 151 -2.05 -26.13 -10.75
CA ALA A 151 -3.31 -26.86 -10.95
C ALA A 151 -4.09 -27.07 -9.63
#